data_AF-A0A414KKL2-F1
#
_entry.id   AF-A0A414KKL2-F1
#
_cell.length_a   1.000
_cell.length_b   1.000
_cell.length_c   1.000
_cell.angle_alpha   90.00
_cell.angle_beta   90.00
_cell.angle_gamma   90.00
#
_symmetry.space_group_name_H-M   'P 1'
#
loop_
_entity.id
_entity.type
_entity.pdbx_description
1 polymer ?
#
loop_
_entity_poly.entity_id
_entity_poly.type
_entity_poly.pdbx_seq_one_letter_code
_entity_poly.pdbx_strand_id
1 'polypeptide(L)'
;MNKYIGTKLIEAEKATLAEAQALKTGACDTIEEARKRFGGSDDGNPGYVVKYPDGYISWSPKDVFEKSYMQVQENPKLISGVSIGEHMVNDFISYIETSTVGYKTTMVRCVLRNGFEIIETSACVDAQNYDQKLGEEICMKKIKDKIWYLLGFLLQTAWHGIR
;
A
#
# COMPACT_ATOMS: atom_id res chain seq x y z
N MET A 1 16.55 -21.98 -8.31
CA MET A 1 15.91 -20.67 -8.58
C MET A 1 16.34 -19.71 -7.48
N ASN A 2 16.65 -18.46 -7.82
CA ASN A 2 16.99 -17.41 -6.86
C ASN A 2 15.75 -16.57 -6.52
N LYS A 3 15.75 -15.94 -5.33
CA LYS A 3 14.65 -15.09 -4.85
C LYS A 3 15.06 -13.62 -4.93
N TYR A 4 14.14 -12.75 -5.35
CA TYR A 4 14.35 -11.32 -5.53
C TYR A 4 13.18 -10.55 -4.89
N ILE A 5 13.45 -9.35 -4.36
CA ILE A 5 12.45 -8.40 -3.87
C ILE A 5 12.50 -7.13 -4.71
N GLY A 6 11.34 -6.55 -5.01
CA GLY A 6 11.24 -5.31 -5.75
C GLY A 6 9.88 -4.65 -5.57
N THR A 7 9.82 -3.37 -5.90
CA THR A 7 8.60 -2.57 -5.95
C THR A 7 8.64 -1.71 -7.21
N LYS A 8 7.48 -1.42 -7.80
CA LYS A 8 7.34 -0.67 -9.04
C LYS A 8 6.14 0.25 -8.93
N LEU A 9 6.29 1.49 -9.40
CA LEU A 9 5.16 2.37 -9.63
C LEU A 9 4.51 2.00 -10.97
N ILE A 10 3.23 1.62 -10.94
CA ILE A 10 2.48 1.09 -12.09
C ILE A 10 1.13 1.77 -12.21
N GLU A 11 0.56 1.73 -13.41
CA GLU A 11 -0.83 2.05 -13.67
C GLU A 11 -1.61 0.74 -13.81
N ALA A 12 -2.84 0.70 -13.29
CA ALA A 12 -3.69 -0.47 -13.43
C ALA A 12 -5.16 -0.12 -13.55
N GLU A 13 -5.87 -0.91 -14.36
CA GLU A 13 -7.32 -0.83 -14.53
C GLU A 13 -7.92 -2.24 -14.39
N LYS A 14 -9.08 -2.36 -13.76
CA LYS A 14 -9.79 -3.65 -13.66
C LYS A 14 -10.08 -4.20 -15.04
N ALA A 15 -9.73 -5.44 -15.31
CA ALA A 15 -10.03 -6.09 -16.57
C ALA A 15 -10.02 -7.61 -16.39
N THR A 16 -10.91 -8.28 -17.12
CA THR A 16 -10.85 -9.73 -17.24
C THR A 16 -9.59 -10.16 -18.03
N LEU A 17 -9.23 -11.43 -17.96
CA LEU A 17 -8.09 -11.94 -18.73
C LEU A 17 -8.36 -11.80 -20.24
N ALA A 18 -9.59 -12.06 -20.69
CA ALA A 18 -9.99 -11.89 -22.08
C ALA A 18 -9.85 -10.44 -22.57
N GLU A 19 -10.30 -9.47 -21.78
CA GLU A 19 -10.13 -8.03 -22.10
C GLU A 19 -8.65 -7.64 -22.20
N ALA A 20 -7.83 -8.13 -21.27
CA ALA A 20 -6.40 -7.89 -21.27
C ALA A 20 -5.68 -8.49 -22.49
N GLN A 21 -6.09 -9.69 -22.90
CA GLN A 21 -5.56 -10.36 -24.09
C GLN A 21 -5.93 -9.60 -25.37
N ALA A 22 -7.16 -9.07 -25.46
CA ALA A 22 -7.58 -8.25 -26.59
C ALA A 22 -6.68 -7.02 -26.75
N LEU A 23 -6.36 -6.34 -25.64
CA LEU A 23 -5.42 -5.20 -25.64
C LEU A 23 -4.01 -5.64 -26.04
N LYS A 24 -3.50 -6.74 -25.45
CA LYS A 24 -2.13 -7.23 -25.70
C LYS A 24 -1.92 -7.70 -27.14
N THR A 25 -2.96 -8.21 -27.80
CA THR A 25 -2.89 -8.71 -29.18
C THR A 25 -3.18 -7.63 -30.24
N GLY A 26 -3.56 -6.42 -29.82
CA GLY A 26 -3.99 -5.36 -30.73
C GLY A 26 -5.36 -5.60 -31.36
N ALA A 27 -6.19 -6.47 -30.75
CA ALA A 27 -7.57 -6.67 -31.19
C ALA A 27 -8.50 -5.52 -30.78
N CYS A 28 -8.10 -4.76 -29.76
CA CYS A 28 -8.72 -3.52 -29.27
C CYS A 28 -7.61 -2.54 -28.85
N ASP A 29 -7.86 -1.24 -28.97
CA ASP A 29 -6.91 -0.19 -28.60
C ASP A 29 -7.08 0.26 -27.14
N THR A 30 -8.27 0.03 -26.55
CA THR A 30 -8.58 0.40 -25.17
C THR A 30 -9.29 -0.71 -24.40
N ILE A 31 -9.22 -0.65 -23.06
CA ILE A 31 -10.01 -1.54 -22.18
C ILE A 31 -11.50 -1.29 -22.32
N GLU A 32 -11.93 -0.05 -22.61
CA GLU A 32 -13.34 0.25 -22.86
C GLU A 32 -13.86 -0.47 -24.12
N GLU A 33 -13.11 -0.45 -25.21
CA GLU A 33 -13.43 -1.20 -26.43
C GLU A 33 -13.44 -2.71 -26.17
N ALA A 34 -12.43 -3.21 -25.45
CA ALA A 34 -12.35 -4.61 -25.07
C ALA A 34 -13.56 -5.02 -24.22
N ARG A 35 -13.98 -4.19 -23.25
CA ARG A 35 -15.19 -4.43 -22.45
C ARG A 35 -16.47 -4.42 -23.30
N LYS A 36 -16.60 -3.51 -24.26
CA LYS A 36 -17.77 -3.49 -25.16
C LYS A 36 -17.85 -4.73 -26.03
N ARG A 37 -16.70 -5.26 -26.45
CA ARG A 37 -16.60 -6.41 -27.35
C ARG A 37 -16.59 -7.76 -26.64
N PHE A 38 -16.04 -7.81 -25.43
CA PHE A 38 -15.74 -9.04 -24.68
C PHE A 38 -16.19 -9.02 -23.20
N GLY A 39 -16.49 -7.85 -22.63
CA GLY A 39 -16.80 -7.65 -21.20
C GLY A 39 -18.21 -8.07 -20.75
N GLY A 40 -18.86 -8.95 -21.50
CA GLY A 40 -20.14 -9.57 -21.14
C GLY A 40 -20.00 -10.99 -20.58
N SER A 41 -18.80 -11.59 -20.63
CA SER A 41 -18.52 -12.89 -20.02
C SER A 41 -17.73 -12.69 -18.74
N ASP A 42 -18.27 -13.14 -17.60
CA ASP A 42 -17.42 -13.59 -16.51
C ASP A 42 -16.56 -14.73 -17.07
N ASP A 43 -15.34 -14.40 -17.51
CA ASP A 43 -14.40 -15.37 -18.03
C ASP A 43 -13.82 -16.25 -16.89
N GLY A 44 -14.34 -16.10 -15.66
CA GLY A 44 -13.87 -16.75 -14.45
C GLY A 44 -12.52 -16.21 -13.96
N ASN A 45 -11.99 -15.16 -14.60
CA ASN A 45 -10.65 -14.64 -14.37
C ASN A 45 -10.69 -13.11 -14.17
N PRO A 46 -11.27 -12.62 -13.05
CA PRO A 46 -11.22 -11.21 -12.71
C PRO A 46 -9.79 -10.79 -12.38
N GLY A 47 -9.40 -9.60 -12.81
CA GLY A 47 -8.08 -9.09 -12.53
C GLY A 47 -7.88 -7.64 -12.94
N TYR A 48 -6.62 -7.33 -13.21
CA TYR A 48 -6.17 -6.00 -13.55
C TYR A 48 -5.22 -6.07 -14.73
N VAL A 49 -5.45 -5.22 -15.73
CA VAL A 49 -4.41 -4.88 -16.70
C VAL A 49 -3.46 -3.93 -16.01
N VAL A 50 -2.17 -4.23 -16.10
CA VAL A 50 -1.09 -3.48 -15.46
C VAL A 50 -0.17 -2.95 -16.55
N LYS A 51 0.02 -1.64 -16.57
CA LYS A 51 0.92 -0.93 -17.49
C LYS A 51 2.14 -0.43 -16.73
N TYR A 52 3.31 -0.77 -17.25
CA TYR A 52 4.60 -0.39 -16.69
C TYR A 52 5.12 0.90 -17.34
N PRO A 53 6.07 1.61 -16.69
CA PRO A 53 6.65 2.84 -17.23
C PRO A 53 7.33 2.69 -18.60
N ASP A 54 7.82 1.49 -18.93
CA ASP A 54 8.43 1.16 -20.23
C ASP A 54 7.39 0.84 -21.32
N GLY A 55 6.10 0.94 -21.01
CA GLY A 55 5.00 0.61 -21.92
C GLY A 55 4.68 -0.89 -21.97
N TYR A 56 5.40 -1.76 -21.24
CA TYR A 56 5.01 -3.16 -21.12
C TYR A 56 3.62 -3.26 -20.49
N ILE A 57 2.82 -4.21 -20.97
CA ILE A 57 1.47 -4.47 -20.45
C ILE A 57 1.40 -5.94 -20.01
N SER A 58 0.87 -6.15 -18.81
CA SER A 58 0.59 -7.47 -18.26
C SER A 58 -0.82 -7.53 -17.70
N TRP A 59 -1.24 -8.73 -17.30
CA TRP A 59 -2.45 -8.95 -16.53
C TRP A 59 -2.10 -9.62 -15.21
N SER A 60 -2.74 -9.19 -14.13
CA SER A 60 -2.62 -9.78 -12.80
C SER A 60 -3.98 -10.26 -12.32
N PRO A 61 -4.09 -11.49 -11.77
CA PRO A 61 -5.30 -11.92 -11.07
C PRO A 61 -5.69 -10.94 -9.97
N LYS A 62 -7.00 -10.79 -9.72
CA LYS A 62 -7.55 -9.83 -8.77
C LYS A 62 -6.89 -9.93 -7.39
N ASP A 63 -6.94 -11.11 -6.78
CA ASP A 63 -6.45 -11.30 -5.41
C ASP A 63 -4.93 -11.12 -5.31
N VAL A 64 -4.19 -11.46 -6.37
CA VAL A 64 -2.75 -11.24 -6.46
C VAL A 64 -2.44 -9.74 -6.50
N PHE A 65 -3.20 -8.99 -7.30
CA PHE A 65 -3.05 -7.55 -7.44
C PHE A 65 -3.41 -6.83 -6.13
N GLU A 66 -4.61 -7.07 -5.61
CA GLU A 66 -5.12 -6.41 -4.39
C GLU A 66 -4.27 -6.73 -3.14
N LYS A 67 -3.59 -7.88 -3.12
CA LYS A 67 -2.61 -8.21 -2.06
C LYS A 67 -1.27 -7.49 -2.20
N SER A 68 -0.84 -7.21 -3.43
CA SER A 68 0.53 -6.75 -3.71
C SER A 68 0.64 -5.25 -3.92
N TYR A 69 -0.45 -4.59 -4.29
CA TYR A 69 -0.45 -3.18 -4.66
C TYR A 69 -1.37 -2.35 -3.75
N MET A 70 -0.89 -1.16 -3.41
CA MET A 70 -1.66 -0.13 -2.73
C MET A 70 -1.72 1.09 -3.65
N GLN A 71 -2.91 1.67 -3.79
CA GLN A 71 -3.08 2.91 -4.56
C GLN A 71 -2.36 4.07 -3.85
N VAL A 72 -1.63 4.87 -4.62
CA VAL A 72 -0.97 6.09 -4.15
C VAL A 72 -1.82 7.32 -4.49
N GLN A 73 -1.65 8.40 -3.74
CA GLN A 73 -2.37 9.64 -4.00
C GLN A 73 -1.80 10.36 -5.23
N GLU A 74 -2.65 10.67 -6.21
CA GLU A 74 -2.27 11.51 -7.34
C GLU A 74 -1.87 12.91 -6.89
N ASN A 75 -0.81 13.42 -7.49
CA ASN A 75 -0.30 14.75 -7.25
C ASN A 75 0.37 15.30 -8.52
N PRO A 76 -0.42 15.88 -9.44
CA PRO A 76 0.07 16.39 -10.74
C PRO A 76 1.11 17.51 -10.65
N LYS A 77 1.33 18.09 -9.46
CA LYS A 77 2.34 19.12 -9.22
C LYS A 77 3.75 18.54 -9.04
N LEU A 78 3.88 17.24 -8.79
CA LEU A 78 5.14 16.56 -8.59
C LEU A 78 5.62 15.89 -9.87
N ILE A 79 6.94 15.77 -10.04
CA ILE A 79 7.54 15.07 -11.18
C ILE A 79 7.18 13.58 -11.18
N SER A 80 7.04 12.97 -9.99
CA SER A 80 6.55 11.60 -9.83
C SER A 80 5.07 11.44 -10.17
N GLY A 81 4.30 12.54 -10.24
CA GLY A 81 2.85 12.53 -10.41
C GLY A 81 2.05 12.03 -9.20
N VAL A 82 2.72 11.60 -8.11
CA VAL A 82 2.10 10.95 -6.95
C VAL A 82 2.81 11.30 -5.63
N SER A 83 2.11 11.15 -4.50
CA SER A 83 2.63 11.35 -3.15
C SER A 83 2.02 10.38 -2.13
N ILE A 84 2.66 10.24 -0.97
CA ILE A 84 2.05 9.61 0.20
C ILE A 84 1.24 10.67 0.96
N GLY A 85 -0.06 10.40 1.16
CA GLY A 85 -0.96 11.25 1.92
C GLY A 85 -1.18 10.75 3.35
N GLU A 86 -1.70 11.62 4.22
CA GLU A 86 -1.99 11.27 5.62
C GLU A 86 -3.02 10.15 5.74
N HIS A 87 -4.05 10.17 4.89
CA HIS A 87 -5.05 9.10 4.85
C HIS A 87 -4.38 7.73 4.60
N MET A 88 -3.37 7.66 3.73
CA MET A 88 -2.66 6.41 3.44
C MET A 88 -1.92 5.88 4.66
N VAL A 89 -1.34 6.77 5.48
CA VAL A 89 -0.66 6.39 6.73
C VAL A 89 -1.66 5.83 7.74
N ASN A 90 -2.81 6.49 7.89
CA ASN A 90 -3.87 6.04 8.79
C ASN A 90 -4.47 4.71 8.31
N ASP A 91 -4.77 4.59 7.03
CA ASP A 91 -5.35 3.40 6.42
C ASP A 91 -4.38 2.21 6.43
N PHE A 92 -3.06 2.44 6.55
CA PHE A 92 -2.07 1.36 6.64
C PHE A 92 -2.06 0.67 8.02
N ILE A 93 -2.71 1.25 9.02
CA ILE A 93 -2.85 0.66 10.36
C ILE A 93 -4.00 -0.34 10.33
N SER A 94 -3.73 -1.58 10.71
CA SER A 94 -4.74 -2.64 10.78
C SER A 94 -5.30 -2.84 12.19
N TYR A 95 -4.44 -2.77 13.22
CA TYR A 95 -4.82 -3.07 14.59
C TYR A 95 -3.87 -2.36 15.56
N ILE A 96 -4.41 -1.88 16.68
CA ILE A 96 -3.66 -1.22 17.74
C ILE A 96 -4.01 -1.90 19.06
N GLU A 97 -2.98 -2.16 19.86
CA GLU A 97 -3.09 -2.66 21.21
C GLU A 97 -2.26 -1.79 22.15
N THR A 98 -2.89 -1.25 23.18
CA THR A 98 -2.25 -0.44 24.21
C THR A 98 -2.20 -1.22 25.51
N SER A 99 -1.05 -1.19 26.19
CA SER A 99 -0.87 -1.82 27.49
C SER A 99 0.05 -0.99 28.39
N THR A 100 0.03 -1.27 29.68
CA THR A 100 0.99 -0.74 30.64
C THR A 100 2.06 -1.80 30.91
N VAL A 101 3.32 -1.44 30.70
CA VAL A 101 4.48 -2.27 31.06
C VAL A 101 5.03 -1.78 32.40
N GLY A 102 5.10 -2.68 33.37
CA GLY A 102 5.37 -2.30 34.75
C GLY A 102 4.22 -1.47 35.32
N TYR A 103 4.52 -0.29 35.86
CA TYR A 103 3.54 0.56 36.56
C TYR A 103 3.48 2.01 36.08
N LYS A 104 4.27 2.38 35.07
CA LYS A 104 4.39 3.78 34.61
C LYS A 104 4.84 3.96 33.14
N THR A 105 4.74 2.91 32.35
CA THR A 105 5.15 2.92 30.94
C THR A 105 4.01 2.43 30.07
N THR A 106 3.53 3.27 29.16
CA THR A 106 2.60 2.86 28.10
C THR A 106 3.40 2.23 26.98
N MET A 107 2.94 1.07 26.51
CA MET A 107 3.40 0.41 25.29
C MET A 107 2.23 0.34 24.32
N VAL A 108 2.47 0.74 23.07
CA VAL A 108 1.51 0.59 21.98
C VAL A 108 2.13 -0.33 20.92
N ARG A 109 1.43 -1.43 20.63
CA ARG A 109 1.72 -2.32 19.52
C ARG A 109 0.76 -2.00 18.37
N CYS A 110 1.30 -1.64 17.22
CA CYS A 110 0.55 -1.37 16.00
C CYS A 110 0.90 -2.42 14.95
N VAL A 111 -0.12 -3.12 14.45
CA VAL A 111 -0.01 -4.06 13.33
C VAL A 111 -0.44 -3.34 12.06
N LEU A 112 0.41 -3.36 11.04
CA LEU A 112 0.15 -2.75 9.74
C LEU A 112 -0.63 -3.70 8.82
N ARG A 113 -1.22 -3.19 7.73
CA ARG A 113 -1.99 -3.99 6.74
C ARG A 113 -1.23 -5.19 6.15
N ASN A 114 0.10 -5.13 6.12
CA ASN A 114 0.95 -6.22 5.65
C ASN A 114 1.41 -7.18 6.77
N GLY A 115 0.92 -7.00 8.00
CA GLY A 115 1.29 -7.80 9.18
C GLY A 115 2.59 -7.37 9.85
N PHE A 116 3.30 -6.34 9.36
CA PHE A 116 4.48 -5.81 10.04
C PHE A 116 4.07 -5.09 11.33
N GLU A 117 4.88 -5.21 12.37
CA GLU A 117 4.57 -4.65 13.69
C GLU A 117 5.49 -3.49 14.03
N ILE A 118 4.91 -2.39 14.51
CA ILE A 118 5.61 -1.27 15.11
C ILE A 118 5.20 -1.20 16.57
N ILE A 119 6.18 -1.33 17.46
CA ILE A 119 5.99 -1.15 18.90
C ILE A 119 6.64 0.18 19.29
N GLU A 120 5.89 0.99 20.04
CA GLU A 120 6.39 2.22 20.64
C GLU A 120 6.07 2.27 22.13
N THR A 121 6.88 3.03 22.86
CA THR A 121 6.70 3.19 24.32
C THR A 121 6.80 4.66 24.73
N SER A 122 6.13 4.96 25.85
CA SER A 122 6.16 6.24 26.54
C SER A 122 6.18 6.00 28.04
N ALA A 123 7.26 6.40 28.71
CA ALA A 123 7.44 6.23 30.15
C ALA A 123 7.45 7.59 30.85
N CYS A 124 6.81 7.69 32.00
CA CYS A 124 6.94 8.86 32.88
C CYS A 124 7.93 8.59 34.03
N VAL A 125 8.43 9.68 34.63
CA VAL A 125 9.39 9.61 35.75
C VAL A 125 8.68 9.17 37.04
N ASP A 126 7.57 9.80 37.37
CA ASP A 126 6.74 9.49 38.55
C ASP A 126 5.45 8.78 38.11
N ALA A 127 5.15 7.65 38.78
CA ALA A 127 3.96 6.85 38.54
C ALA A 127 2.66 7.59 38.93
N GLN A 128 2.73 8.55 39.86
CA GLN A 128 1.58 9.39 40.21
C GLN A 128 1.13 10.27 39.03
N ASN A 129 2.04 10.55 38.10
CA ASN A 129 1.76 11.30 36.88
C ASN A 129 1.57 10.37 35.66
N TYR A 130 1.33 9.07 35.88
CA TYR A 130 1.10 8.14 34.79
C TYR A 130 -0.30 8.33 34.21
N ASP A 131 -0.36 8.61 32.91
CA ASP A 131 -1.58 8.67 32.12
C ASP A 131 -1.40 7.79 30.87
N GLN A 132 -2.12 6.67 30.83
CA GLN A 132 -2.02 5.71 29.73
C GLN A 132 -2.44 6.33 28.40
N LYS A 133 -3.48 7.17 28.40
CA LYS A 133 -4.03 7.80 27.20
C LYS A 133 -3.05 8.81 26.62
N LEU A 134 -2.44 9.65 27.47
CA LEU A 134 -1.38 10.56 27.03
C LEU A 134 -0.19 9.78 26.46
N GLY A 135 0.20 8.69 27.12
CA GLY A 135 1.26 7.80 26.63
C GLY A 135 0.92 7.20 25.26
N GLU A 136 -0.32 6.77 25.06
CA GLU A 136 -0.81 6.24 23.80
C GLU A 136 -0.77 7.30 22.69
N GLU A 137 -1.25 8.51 22.95
CA GLU A 137 -1.20 9.62 21.98
C GLU A 137 0.24 9.94 21.54
N ILE A 138 1.20 9.90 22.48
CA ILE A 138 2.63 10.08 22.18
C ILE A 138 3.15 8.94 21.30
N CYS A 139 2.85 7.69 21.67
CA CYS A 139 3.25 6.51 20.90
C CYS A 139 2.65 6.54 19.49
N MET A 140 1.38 6.89 19.35
CA MET A 140 0.69 6.93 18.07
C MET A 140 1.27 7.98 17.12
N LYS A 141 1.73 9.13 17.62
CA LYS A 141 2.47 10.10 16.81
C LYS A 141 3.75 9.48 16.22
N LYS A 142 4.57 8.85 17.08
CA LYS A 142 5.81 8.17 16.65
C LYS A 142 5.54 7.03 15.64
N ILE A 143 4.47 6.26 15.86
CA ILE A 143 4.06 5.17 14.96
C ILE A 143 3.69 5.73 13.59
N LYS A 144 2.85 6.77 13.52
CA LYS A 144 2.45 7.40 12.25
C LYS A 144 3.66 7.98 11.52
N ASP A 145 4.58 8.62 12.23
CA ASP A 145 5.84 9.13 11.65
C ASP A 145 6.67 8.00 11.02
N LYS A 146 6.78 6.84 11.69
CA LYS A 146 7.46 5.66 11.13
C LYS A 146 6.76 5.10 9.90
N ILE A 147 5.43 4.98 9.92
CA ILE A 147 4.66 4.52 8.76
C ILE A 147 4.89 5.47 7.59
N TRP A 148 4.84 6.79 7.82
CA TRP A 148 5.11 7.79 6.80
C TRP A 148 6.51 7.63 6.20
N TYR A 149 7.53 7.47 7.05
CA TYR A 149 8.90 7.21 6.63
C TYR A 149 9.01 5.95 5.76
N LEU A 150 8.38 4.85 6.17
CA LEU A 150 8.40 3.58 5.44
C LEU A 150 7.66 3.65 4.10
N LEU A 151 6.48 4.28 4.06
CA LEU A 151 5.73 4.49 2.81
C LEU A 151 6.47 5.42 1.86
N GLY A 152 7.14 6.46 2.38
CA GLY A 152 8.02 7.33 1.61
C GLY A 152 9.21 6.57 1.00
N PHE A 153 9.89 5.73 1.80
CA PHE A 153 10.94 4.84 1.31
C PHE A 153 10.45 3.89 0.22
N LEU A 154 9.26 3.28 0.41
CA LEU A 154 8.65 2.39 -0.56
C LEU A 154 8.34 3.11 -1.87
N LEU A 155 7.76 4.31 -1.82
CA LEU A 155 7.46 5.11 -3.01
C LEU A 155 8.73 5.55 -3.74
N GLN A 156 9.76 6.00 -3.02
CA GLN A 156 11.06 6.35 -3.59
C GLN A 156 11.66 5.15 -4.33
N THR A 157 11.61 3.97 -3.72
CA THR A 157 12.08 2.71 -4.33
C THR A 157 11.26 2.33 -5.56
N ALA A 158 9.94 2.51 -5.52
CA ALA A 158 9.04 2.22 -6.64
C ALA A 158 9.29 3.15 -7.85
N TRP A 159 9.72 4.39 -7.59
CA TRP A 159 9.99 5.39 -8.61
C TRP A 159 11.41 5.27 -9.20
N HIS A 160 12.43 5.06 -8.37
CA HIS A 160 13.84 5.07 -8.83
C HIS A 160 14.49 3.68 -8.92
N GLY A 161 13.86 2.65 -8.38
CA GLY A 161 14.43 1.32 -8.21
C GLY A 161 15.43 1.21 -7.05
N ILE A 162 16.02 0.03 -6.91
CA ILE A 162 17.16 -0.26 -6.02
C ILE A 162 18.39 -0.36 -6.91
N ARG A 163 19.39 0.49 -6.69
CA ARG A 163 20.65 0.51 -7.46
C ARG A 163 21.81 0.08 -6.58
#